data_AF-A0A3M0J899-F1
#
_entry.id   AF-A0A3M0J899-F1
#
_cell.length_a   1.000
_cell.length_b   1.000
_cell.length_c   1.000
_cell.angle_alpha   90.00
_cell.angle_beta   90.00
_cell.angle_gamma   90.00
#
_symmetry.space_group_name_H-M   'P 1'
#
loop_
_entity.id
_entity.type
_entity.pdbx_description
1 polymer ?
#
loop_
_entity_poly.entity_id
_entity_poly.type
_entity_poly.pdbx_seq_one_letter_code
_entity_poly.pdbx_strand_id
1 'polypeptide(L)'
;MWICQQSGITPCVYLGKFNNLADFCVQVLIVPRVLYHQEEEMYHFLEETIQLHKREVMTGITIAMLLGLGAAGTATGVSALVTQHQGLSQLQMTIDEDLLRTEKSISSLEESISLLSEVVLQNRRGLDLLLMQQGGLCDALREECCFYADHTGVVRDSMAELRERLAQRKRERPNKDGSSRDTISPHG
;
A
#
# COMPACT_ATOMS: atom_id res chain seq x y z
N MET A 1 -15.53 28.99 -10.71
CA MET A 1 -16.49 28.93 -11.83
C MET A 1 -17.57 29.97 -11.58
N TRP A 2 -18.35 30.38 -12.58
CA TRP A 2 -19.42 31.36 -12.41
C TRP A 2 -20.78 30.76 -12.76
N ILE A 3 -21.79 31.06 -11.95
CA ILE A 3 -23.20 30.83 -12.29
C ILE A 3 -23.79 32.18 -12.67
N CYS A 4 -24.18 32.31 -13.92
CA CYS A 4 -24.78 33.51 -14.49
C CYS A 4 -26.26 33.27 -14.79
N GLN A 5 -27.10 34.28 -14.54
CA GLN A 5 -28.55 34.16 -14.72
C GLN A 5 -28.96 33.73 -16.13
N GLN A 6 -28.35 34.30 -17.18
CA GLN A 6 -28.72 34.02 -18.57
C GLN A 6 -27.92 32.87 -19.21
N SER A 7 -26.63 32.78 -18.89
CA SER A 7 -25.70 31.86 -19.54
C SER A 7 -25.51 30.55 -18.77
N GLY A 8 -26.10 30.43 -17.58
CA GLY A 8 -25.88 29.30 -16.69
C GLY A 8 -24.43 29.25 -16.20
N ILE A 9 -23.87 28.04 -16.18
CA ILE A 9 -22.51 27.83 -15.70
C ILE A 9 -21.49 28.18 -16.78
N THR A 10 -20.54 29.05 -16.46
CA THR A 10 -19.44 29.39 -17.36
C THR A 10 -18.09 29.41 -16.63
N PRO A 11 -17.01 28.92 -17.26
CA PRO A 11 -15.66 29.04 -16.71
C PRO A 11 -15.21 30.51 -16.62
N CYS A 12 -15.70 31.38 -17.51
CA CYS A 12 -15.34 32.79 -17.57
C CYS A 12 -16.56 33.68 -17.86
N VAL A 13 -16.59 34.88 -17.28
CA VAL A 13 -17.62 35.88 -17.56
C VAL A 13 -17.10 36.84 -18.61
N TYR A 14 -17.78 36.92 -19.75
CA TYR A 14 -17.43 37.90 -20.78
C TYR A 14 -18.13 39.23 -20.51
N LEU A 15 -17.40 40.16 -19.90
CA LEU A 15 -17.92 41.48 -19.50
C LEU A 15 -18.43 42.32 -20.68
N GLY A 16 -17.94 42.08 -21.90
CA GLY A 16 -18.36 42.83 -23.09
C GLY A 16 -19.82 42.59 -23.54
N LYS A 17 -20.46 41.50 -23.09
CA LYS A 17 -21.90 41.25 -23.28
C LYS A 17 -22.70 41.29 -21.98
N PHE A 18 -22.06 41.66 -20.87
CA PHE A 18 -22.64 41.60 -19.55
C PHE A 18 -23.39 42.91 -19.25
N ASN A 19 -24.69 42.84 -19.07
CA ASN A 19 -25.48 44.02 -18.72
C ASN A 19 -25.52 44.19 -17.19
N ASN A 20 -24.71 45.11 -16.65
CA ASN A 20 -24.60 45.35 -15.21
C ASN A 20 -25.91 45.71 -14.48
N LEU A 21 -26.98 46.06 -15.21
CA LEU A 21 -28.29 46.39 -14.64
C LEU A 21 -29.26 45.19 -14.58
N ALA A 22 -29.00 44.15 -15.38
CA ALA A 22 -29.95 43.05 -15.58
C ALA A 22 -29.32 41.65 -15.39
N ASP A 23 -28.00 41.55 -15.56
CA ASP A 23 -27.26 40.30 -15.44
C ASP A 23 -26.46 40.30 -14.14
N PHE A 24 -26.51 39.19 -13.43
CA PHE A 24 -25.60 38.90 -12.33
C PHE A 24 -24.95 37.54 -12.55
N CYS A 25 -23.68 37.43 -12.12
CA CYS A 25 -22.95 36.18 -12.04
C CYS A 25 -22.40 36.03 -10.63
N VAL A 26 -22.55 34.85 -10.05
CA VAL A 26 -21.99 34.52 -8.74
C VAL A 26 -20.82 33.57 -8.95
N GLN A 27 -19.68 33.88 -8.34
CA GLN A 27 -18.56 32.96 -8.32
C GLN A 27 -18.90 31.81 -7.38
N VAL A 28 -18.80 30.58 -7.89
CA VAL A 28 -19.04 29.37 -7.12
C VAL A 28 -17.88 28.40 -7.25
N LEU A 29 -17.75 27.56 -6.23
CA LEU A 29 -16.94 26.36 -6.22
C LEU A 29 -17.89 25.17 -6.10
N ILE A 30 -17.94 24.32 -7.13
CA ILE A 30 -18.69 23.06 -7.07
C ILE A 30 -17.73 22.00 -6.56
N VAL A 31 -18.05 21.43 -5.40
CA VAL A 31 -17.31 20.31 -4.81
C VAL A 31 -18.24 19.10 -4.84
N PRO A 32 -17.83 17.97 -5.46
CA PRO A 32 -18.62 16.75 -5.39
C PRO A 32 -18.78 16.32 -3.92
N ARG A 33 -19.98 15.89 -3.54
CA ARG A 33 -20.22 15.29 -2.22
C ARG A 33 -19.55 13.93 -2.20
N VAL A 34 -18.48 13.79 -1.42
CA VAL A 34 -17.83 12.50 -1.17
C VAL A 34 -18.31 12.01 0.19
N LEU A 35 -18.90 10.81 0.21
CA LEU A 35 -19.21 10.10 1.44
C LEU A 35 -18.18 8.97 1.55
N TYR A 36 -17.51 8.89 2.69
CA TYR A 36 -16.61 7.77 2.99
C TYR A 36 -17.47 6.61 3.47
N HIS A 37 -17.33 5.47 2.80
CA HIS A 37 -17.88 4.21 3.29
C HIS A 37 -17.12 3.81 4.55
N GLN A 38 -17.79 3.16 5.51
CA GLN A 38 -17.11 2.71 6.72
C GLN A 38 -16.12 1.60 6.38
N GLU A 39 -14.98 1.54 7.08
CA GLU A 39 -13.93 0.54 6.80
C GLU A 39 -14.50 -0.88 6.88
N GLU A 40 -15.45 -1.11 7.78
CA GLU A 40 -16.15 -2.39 8.00
C GLU A 40 -16.89 -2.88 6.74
N GLU A 41 -17.49 -1.98 5.96
CA GLU A 41 -18.19 -2.32 4.71
C GLU A 41 -17.20 -2.71 3.61
N MET A 42 -16.02 -2.08 3.58
CA MET A 42 -14.93 -2.45 2.67
C MET A 42 -14.33 -3.83 3.03
N TYR A 43 -14.14 -4.11 4.32
CA TYR A 43 -13.67 -5.43 4.78
C TYR A 43 -14.65 -6.54 4.43
N HIS A 44 -15.96 -6.31 4.57
CA HIS A 44 -16.97 -7.29 4.18
C HIS A 44 -16.88 -7.67 2.70
N PHE A 45 -16.68 -6.69 1.81
CA PHE A 45 -16.49 -6.93 0.38
C PHE A 45 -15.20 -7.72 0.08
N LEU A 46 -14.11 -7.39 0.79
CA LEU A 46 -12.84 -8.07 0.62
C LEU A 46 -12.86 -9.50 1.17
N GLU A 47 -13.54 -9.73 2.29
CA GLU A 47 -13.67 -11.01 2.98
C GLU A 47 -14.60 -11.97 2.23
N GLU A 48 -15.65 -11.47 1.57
CA GLU A 48 -16.44 -12.27 0.62
C GLU A 48 -15.62 -12.73 -0.59
N THR A 49 -14.71 -11.88 -1.07
CA THR A 49 -13.88 -12.16 -2.26
C THR A 49 -12.70 -13.07 -1.94
N ILE A 50 -12.14 -12.94 -0.73
CA ILE A 50 -11.01 -13.71 -0.25
C ILE A 50 -11.50 -14.67 0.83
N GLN A 51 -11.84 -15.90 0.41
CA GLN A 51 -11.99 -17.05 1.31
C GLN A 51 -10.64 -17.33 2.00
N LEU A 52 -10.27 -16.50 2.98
CA LEU A 52 -9.10 -16.69 3.82
C LEU A 52 -9.35 -17.97 4.63
N HIS A 53 -8.87 -19.09 4.10
CA HIS A 53 -8.65 -20.28 4.89
C HIS A 53 -7.63 -19.91 5.95
N LYS A 54 -8.12 -19.55 7.13
CA LYS A 54 -7.34 -19.45 8.36
C LYS A 54 -6.66 -20.80 8.55
N ARG A 55 -5.41 -20.90 8.12
CA ARG A 55 -4.59 -22.08 8.36
C ARG A 55 -4.23 -22.03 9.83
N GLU A 56 -5.00 -22.75 10.64
CA GLU A 56 -4.62 -23.00 12.03
C GLU A 56 -3.24 -23.66 12.01
N VAL A 57 -2.25 -22.91 12.47
CA VAL A 57 -0.88 -23.38 12.51
C VAL A 57 -0.80 -24.34 13.70
N MET A 58 -1.01 -25.62 13.42
CA MET A 58 -0.80 -26.73 14.35
C MET A 58 0.72 -26.96 14.58
N THR A 59 1.49 -25.89 14.85
CA THR A 59 2.96 -25.91 15.02
C THR A 59 3.42 -26.20 16.45
N GLY A 60 2.50 -26.29 17.43
CA GLY A 60 2.89 -26.58 18.81
C GLY A 60 3.42 -28.00 19.01
N ILE A 61 2.89 -28.98 18.27
CA ILE A 61 3.17 -30.40 18.52
C ILE A 61 4.47 -30.85 17.84
N THR A 62 4.80 -30.31 16.67
CA THR A 62 5.97 -30.73 15.87
C THR A 62 7.30 -30.20 16.40
N ILE A 63 7.35 -28.99 16.99
CA ILE A 63 8.60 -28.42 17.51
C ILE A 63 9.05 -29.15 18.79
N ALA A 64 8.11 -29.58 19.65
CA ALA A 64 8.41 -30.36 20.84
C ALA A 64 8.95 -31.77 20.50
N MET A 65 8.48 -32.39 19.42
CA MET A 65 9.00 -33.68 18.94
C MET A 65 10.43 -33.56 18.37
N LEU A 66 10.75 -32.44 17.71
CA LEU A 66 12.09 -32.20 17.18
C LEU A 66 13.13 -31.89 18.27
N LEU A 67 12.70 -31.32 19.40
CA LEU A 67 13.58 -31.01 20.55
C LEU A 67 13.56 -32.08 21.66
N GLY A 68 12.58 -33.00 21.64
CA GLY A 68 12.29 -33.93 22.73
C GLY A 68 12.97 -35.30 22.67
N LEU A 69 13.71 -35.65 21.62
CA LEU A 69 14.44 -36.92 21.52
C LEU A 69 15.92 -36.76 21.84
N GLY A 70 16.20 -36.29 23.07
CA GLY A 70 17.51 -36.33 23.69
C GLY A 70 17.62 -37.52 24.65
N ALA A 71 17.62 -38.76 24.14
CA ALA A 71 17.88 -39.93 24.98
C ALA A 71 18.43 -41.13 24.18
N ALA A 72 19.69 -41.05 23.74
CA ALA A 72 20.64 -42.16 23.67
C ALA A 72 21.97 -41.63 23.10
N GLY A 73 23.04 -41.74 23.89
CA GLY A 73 24.31 -41.10 23.62
C GLY A 73 25.02 -41.54 22.34
N THR A 74 25.72 -40.62 21.71
CA THR A 74 27.10 -40.77 21.22
C THR A 74 27.62 -39.37 20.85
N ALA A 75 28.92 -39.17 21.04
CA ALA A 75 29.57 -37.87 21.05
C ALA A 75 29.63 -37.18 19.67
N THR A 76 28.68 -36.28 19.36
CA THR A 76 28.83 -35.26 18.30
C THR A 76 28.01 -33.98 18.65
N GLY A 77 28.14 -33.49 19.88
CA GLY A 77 27.31 -32.40 20.42
C GLY A 77 27.55 -30.98 19.91
N VAL A 78 28.40 -30.75 18.89
CA VAL A 78 28.73 -29.38 18.44
C VAL A 78 28.59 -29.17 16.93
N SER A 79 28.78 -30.22 16.11
CA SER A 79 28.79 -30.09 14.65
C SER A 79 27.39 -29.91 14.03
N ALA A 80 26.33 -30.41 14.67
CA ALA A 80 24.95 -30.25 14.17
C ALA A 80 24.42 -28.81 14.34
N LEU A 81 24.89 -28.07 15.36
CA LEU A 81 24.51 -26.67 15.58
C LEU A 81 25.13 -25.72 14.54
N VAL A 82 26.35 -26.02 14.07
CA VAL A 82 27.09 -25.16 13.14
C VAL A 82 26.55 -25.27 11.70
N THR A 83 26.16 -26.46 11.24
CA THR A 83 25.53 -26.65 9.92
C THR A 83 24.10 -26.10 9.89
N GLN A 84 23.38 -26.18 11.00
CA GLN A 84 22.06 -25.56 11.16
C GLN A 84 22.12 -24.02 11.07
N HIS A 85 23.16 -23.39 11.63
CA HIS A 85 23.31 -21.93 11.59
C HIS A 85 23.55 -21.37 10.17
N GLN A 86 24.26 -22.10 9.31
CA GLN A 86 24.49 -21.68 7.91
C GLN A 86 23.20 -21.73 7.09
N GLY A 87 22.44 -22.83 7.16
CA GLY A 87 21.14 -22.95 6.48
C GLY A 87 20.11 -21.92 6.96
N LEU A 88 20.06 -21.67 8.27
CA LEU A 88 19.22 -20.61 8.86
C LEU A 88 19.61 -19.21 8.36
N SER A 89 20.92 -18.93 8.26
CA SER A 89 21.38 -17.62 7.77
C SER A 89 21.04 -17.39 6.29
N GLN A 90 21.15 -18.42 5.45
CA GLN A 90 20.77 -18.34 4.04
C GLN A 90 19.26 -18.11 3.89
N LEU A 91 18.45 -18.85 4.65
CA LEU A 91 16.99 -18.68 4.66
C LEU A 91 16.58 -17.27 5.10
N GLN A 92 17.22 -16.72 6.15
CA GLN A 92 16.97 -15.34 6.59
C GLN A 92 17.30 -14.31 5.51
N MET A 93 18.37 -14.53 4.73
CA MET A 93 18.70 -13.64 3.61
C MET A 93 17.63 -13.68 2.52
N THR A 94 17.19 -14.89 2.13
CA THR A 94 16.13 -15.04 1.12
C THR A 94 14.82 -14.42 1.57
N ILE A 95 14.43 -14.61 2.83
CA ILE A 95 13.21 -13.98 3.39
C ILE A 95 13.32 -12.46 3.35
N ASP A 96 14.46 -11.89 3.75
CA ASP A 96 14.63 -10.42 3.74
C ASP A 96 14.64 -9.86 2.31
N GLU A 97 15.19 -10.59 1.33
CA GLU A 97 15.13 -10.20 -0.09
C GLU A 97 13.70 -10.24 -0.63
N ASP A 98 12.94 -11.31 -0.34
CA ASP A 98 11.54 -11.42 -0.72
C ASP A 98 10.70 -10.31 -0.08
N LEU A 99 10.93 -10.01 1.20
CA LEU A 99 10.23 -8.92 1.89
C LEU A 99 10.53 -7.55 1.27
N LEU A 100 11.79 -7.28 0.89
CA LEU A 100 12.15 -6.05 0.16
C LEU A 100 11.46 -5.98 -1.21
N ARG A 101 11.39 -7.11 -1.92
CA ARG A 101 10.70 -7.18 -3.21
C ARG A 101 9.21 -6.92 -3.05
N THR A 102 8.56 -7.54 -2.06
CA THR A 102 7.15 -7.34 -1.75
C THR A 102 6.87 -5.90 -1.33
N GLU A 103 7.69 -5.31 -0.45
CA GLU A 103 7.58 -3.91 -0.03
C GLU A 103 7.61 -2.96 -1.23
N LYS A 104 8.57 -3.16 -2.15
CA LYS A 104 8.69 -2.35 -3.37
C LYS A 104 7.47 -2.51 -4.28
N SER A 105 6.98 -3.74 -4.46
CA SER A 105 5.79 -3.99 -5.28
C SER A 105 4.54 -3.34 -4.70
N ILE A 106 4.33 -3.43 -3.38
CA ILE A 106 3.18 -2.81 -2.70
C ILE A 106 3.28 -1.29 -2.77
N SER A 107 4.45 -0.72 -2.53
CA SER A 107 4.65 0.74 -2.61
C SER A 107 4.40 1.28 -4.01
N SER A 108 4.88 0.58 -5.04
CA SER A 108 4.62 0.96 -6.44
C SER A 108 3.15 0.84 -6.81
N LEU A 109 2.45 -0.14 -6.25
CA LEU A 109 1.02 -0.33 -6.45
C LEU A 109 0.21 0.80 -5.78
N GLU A 110 0.55 1.16 -4.53
CA GLU A 110 -0.07 2.28 -3.80
C GLU A 110 0.07 3.59 -4.58
N GLU A 111 1.27 3.89 -5.08
CA GLU A 111 1.51 5.07 -5.91
C GLU A 111 0.68 5.03 -7.20
N SER A 112 0.67 3.88 -7.89
CA SER A 112 -0.09 3.72 -9.13
C SER A 112 -1.59 3.93 -8.91
N ILE A 113 -2.16 3.36 -7.83
CA ILE A 113 -3.57 3.51 -7.50
C ILE A 113 -3.87 4.96 -7.09
N SER A 114 -3.00 5.60 -6.30
CA SER A 114 -3.16 7.01 -5.92
C SER A 114 -3.21 7.91 -7.16
N LEU A 115 -2.28 7.75 -8.11
CA LEU A 115 -2.26 8.52 -9.35
C LEU A 115 -3.49 8.26 -10.22
N LEU A 116 -3.89 6.99 -10.37
CA LEU A 116 -5.10 6.64 -11.11
C LEU A 116 -6.35 7.23 -10.45
N SER A 117 -6.43 7.23 -9.13
CA SER A 117 -7.55 7.80 -8.38
C SER A 117 -7.67 9.31 -8.59
N GLU A 118 -6.56 10.03 -8.67
CA GLU A 118 -6.56 11.47 -8.96
C GLU A 118 -7.18 11.76 -10.34
N VAL A 119 -6.77 11.01 -11.36
CA VAL A 119 -7.32 11.12 -12.72
C VAL A 119 -8.80 10.73 -12.77
N VAL A 120 -9.19 9.66 -12.08
CA VAL A 120 -10.60 9.22 -11.99
C VAL A 120 -11.46 10.28 -11.32
N LEU A 121 -10.99 10.87 -10.21
CA LEU A 121 -11.71 11.93 -9.50
C LEU A 121 -11.78 13.22 -10.32
N GLN A 122 -10.74 13.52 -11.11
CA GLN A 122 -10.76 14.63 -12.06
C GLN A 122 -11.80 14.41 -13.16
N ASN A 123 -11.79 13.24 -13.80
CA ASN A 123 -12.77 12.86 -14.81
C ASN A 123 -14.19 12.89 -14.24
N ARG A 124 -14.37 12.36 -13.03
CA ARG A 124 -15.63 12.37 -12.31
C ARG A 124 -16.15 13.79 -12.10
N ARG A 125 -15.31 14.70 -11.63
CA ARG A 125 -15.67 16.12 -11.46
C ARG A 125 -16.10 16.76 -12.79
N GLY A 126 -15.40 16.45 -13.88
CA GLY A 126 -15.78 16.90 -15.22
C GLY A 126 -17.13 16.37 -15.66
N LEU A 127 -17.38 15.08 -15.46
CA LEU A 127 -18.64 14.43 -15.81
C LEU A 127 -19.80 14.89 -14.92
N ASP A 128 -19.58 15.10 -13.62
CA ASP A 128 -20.56 15.67 -12.71
C ASP A 128 -20.97 17.08 -13.14
N LEU A 129 -20.01 17.87 -13.66
CA LEU A 129 -20.30 19.18 -14.21
C LEU A 129 -21.14 19.10 -15.49
N LEU A 130 -20.82 18.17 -16.39
CA LEU A 130 -21.57 17.95 -17.63
C LEU A 130 -22.98 17.42 -17.37
N LEU A 131 -23.15 16.60 -16.33
CA LEU A 131 -24.41 15.94 -15.97
C LEU A 131 -25.11 16.60 -14.78
N MET A 132 -24.76 17.86 -14.48
CA MET A 132 -25.24 18.54 -13.28
C MET A 132 -26.78 18.68 -13.26
N GLN A 133 -27.43 18.84 -14.42
CA GLN A 133 -28.89 18.88 -14.51
C GLN A 133 -29.55 17.54 -14.18
N GLN A 134 -28.80 16.44 -14.28
CA GLN A 134 -29.22 15.09 -13.93
C GLN A 134 -28.78 14.68 -12.52
N GLY A 135 -28.22 15.59 -11.72
CA GLY A 135 -27.69 15.30 -10.37
C GLY A 135 -26.22 14.89 -10.33
N GLY A 136 -25.55 14.85 -11.49
CA GLY A 136 -24.17 14.38 -11.64
C GLY A 136 -24.11 12.98 -12.27
N LEU A 137 -22.90 12.43 -12.39
CA LEU A 137 -22.65 11.20 -13.14
C LEU A 137 -23.31 9.97 -12.49
N CYS A 138 -23.32 9.83 -11.16
CA CYS A 138 -23.98 8.68 -10.49
C CYS A 138 -25.49 8.73 -10.65
N ASP A 139 -26.09 9.88 -10.38
CA ASP A 139 -27.54 10.06 -10.48
C ASP A 139 -28.01 9.89 -11.93
N ALA A 140 -27.23 10.36 -12.89
CA ALA A 140 -27.49 10.15 -14.32
C ALA A 140 -27.44 8.68 -14.72
N LEU A 141 -26.51 7.90 -14.15
CA LEU A 141 -26.39 6.46 -14.39
C LEU A 141 -27.39 5.62 -13.57
N ARG A 142 -27.99 6.20 -12.52
CA ARG A 142 -28.83 5.50 -11.53
C ARG A 142 -28.09 4.35 -10.84
N GLU A 143 -26.80 4.56 -10.59
CA GLU A 143 -25.91 3.60 -9.95
C GLU A 143 -25.17 4.26 -8.79
N GLU A 144 -24.79 3.46 -7.79
CA GLU A 144 -23.84 3.90 -6.77
C GLU A 144 -22.43 3.88 -7.37
N CYS A 145 -21.70 4.98 -7.29
CA CYS A 145 -20.31 5.03 -7.76
C CYS A 145 -19.35 5.14 -6.58
N CYS A 146 -18.48 4.16 -6.45
CA CYS A 146 -17.40 4.12 -5.48
C CYS A 146 -16.07 4.46 -6.14
N PHE A 147 -15.22 5.20 -5.43
CA PHE A 147 -13.88 5.54 -5.87
C PHE A 147 -12.89 5.27 -4.75
N TYR A 148 -11.69 4.85 -5.10
CA TYR A 148 -10.60 4.78 -4.14
C TYR A 148 -10.13 6.19 -3.78
N ALA A 149 -9.92 6.45 -2.50
CA ALA A 149 -9.24 7.64 -2.01
C ALA A 149 -8.46 7.25 -0.75
N ASP A 150 -7.13 7.25 -0.82
CA ASP A 150 -6.31 7.04 0.37
C ASP A 150 -6.35 8.30 1.24
N HIS A 151 -7.09 8.24 2.35
CA HIS A 151 -7.12 9.30 3.34
C HIS A 151 -6.44 8.91 4.65
N THR A 152 -6.13 7.62 4.85
CA THR A 152 -5.59 7.10 6.12
C THR A 152 -4.08 6.99 6.10
N GLY A 153 -3.48 6.78 4.92
CA GLY A 153 -2.04 6.57 4.79
C GLY A 153 -1.54 5.23 5.34
N VAL A 154 -2.45 4.31 5.72
CA VAL A 154 -2.13 3.05 6.41
C VAL A 154 -1.13 2.20 5.62
N VAL A 155 -1.29 2.10 4.29
CA VAL A 155 -0.39 1.32 3.44
C VAL A 155 1.01 1.94 3.44
N ARG A 156 1.09 3.26 3.34
CA ARG A 156 2.34 4.02 3.32
C ARG A 156 3.10 3.88 4.64
N ASP A 157 2.40 4.01 5.75
CA ASP A 157 2.96 3.88 7.09
C ASP A 157 3.43 2.44 7.36
N SER A 158 2.63 1.45 6.97
CA SER A 158 2.99 0.03 7.09
C SER A 158 4.24 -0.34 6.29
N MET A 159 4.36 0.19 5.06
CA MET A 159 5.56 -0.03 4.24
C MET A 159 6.78 0.72 4.81
N ALA A 160 6.60 1.90 5.40
CA ALA A 160 7.67 2.63 6.07
C ALA A 160 8.20 1.85 7.30
N GLU A 161 7.32 1.31 8.14
CA GLU A 161 7.70 0.47 9.28
C GLU A 161 8.45 -0.78 8.80
N LEU A 162 7.96 -1.44 7.75
CA LEU A 162 8.63 -2.62 7.18
C LEU A 162 10.06 -2.30 6.72
N ARG A 163 10.28 -1.14 6.07
CA ARG A 163 11.63 -0.69 5.67
C ARG A 163 12.54 -0.48 6.87
N GLU A 164 12.03 0.12 7.94
CA GLU A 164 12.79 0.33 9.18
C GLU A 164 13.22 -1.00 9.80
N ARG A 165 12.28 -1.95 9.90
CA ARG A 165 12.55 -3.29 10.45
C ARG A 165 13.55 -4.08 9.59
N LEU A 166 13.47 -3.98 8.27
CA LEU A 166 14.44 -4.58 7.35
C LEU A 166 15.83 -3.93 7.48
N ALA A 167 15.89 -2.61 7.63
CA ALA A 167 17.14 -1.89 7.86
C ALA A 167 17.78 -2.27 9.20
N GLN A 168 16.98 -2.42 10.26
CA GLN A 168 17.42 -2.88 11.56
C GLN A 168 18.01 -4.29 11.48
N ARG A 169 17.30 -5.25 10.87
CA ARG A 169 17.82 -6.62 10.65
C ARG A 169 19.14 -6.64 9.92
N LYS A 170 19.33 -5.76 8.92
CA LYS A 170 20.59 -5.63 8.19
C LYS A 170 21.74 -5.11 9.06
N ARG A 171 21.47 -4.20 10.00
CA ARG A 171 22.47 -3.64 10.94
C ARG A 171 22.88 -4.63 12.02
N GLU A 172 21.96 -5.46 12.49
CA GLU A 172 22.20 -6.46 13.54
C GLU A 172 23.00 -7.68 13.06
N ARG A 173 23.20 -7.85 11.74
CA ARG A 173 24.01 -8.93 11.20
C ARG A 173 25.50 -8.66 11.42
N PRO A 174 26.26 -9.60 12.00
CA PRO A 174 27.71 -9.47 12.08
C PRO A 174 28.31 -9.46 10.66
N ASN A 175 29.17 -8.46 10.39
CA ASN A 175 29.94 -8.38 9.14
C ASN A 175 30.73 -9.67 8.93
N LYS A 176 30.31 -10.52 8.00
CA LYS A 176 31.12 -11.62 7.45
C LYS A 176 31.89 -11.16 6.21
N ASP A 177 32.49 -9.98 6.27
CA ASP A 177 33.35 -9.49 5.20
C ASP A 177 34.64 -8.96 5.83
N GLY A 178 35.56 -9.89 6.08
CA GLY A 178 36.79 -9.59 6.81
C GLY A 178 37.57 -10.82 7.26
N SER A 179 37.90 -11.75 6.36
CA SER A 179 39.13 -12.55 6.52
C SER A 179 39.43 -13.34 5.24
N SER A 180 40.35 -12.82 4.44
CA SER A 180 41.52 -13.56 3.93
C SER A 180 42.31 -12.63 3.00
N ARG A 181 43.06 -11.70 3.59
CA ARG A 181 44.33 -11.28 2.99
C ARG A 181 45.37 -12.22 3.57
N ASP A 182 45.59 -13.32 2.88
CA ASP A 182 46.77 -14.17 3.11
C ASP A 182 48.00 -13.29 2.92
N THR A 183 48.62 -12.91 4.03
CA THR A 183 49.90 -12.22 4.02
C THR A 183 50.95 -13.31 3.86
N ILE A 184 51.41 -13.49 2.62
CA ILE A 184 52.65 -14.23 2.35
C ILE A 184 53.78 -13.42 3.00
N SER A 185 54.42 -14.00 4.03
CA SER A 185 55.71 -13.53 4.54
C SER A 185 56.80 -14.53 4.12
N PRO A 186 57.91 -14.07 3.51
CA PRO A 186 59.02 -14.94 3.16
C PRO A 186 60.01 -15.09 4.32
N HIS A 187 60.76 -16.20 4.27
CA HIS A 187 61.97 -16.55 5.01
C HIS A 187 61.87 -17.23 6.37
N GLY A 188 62.60 -18.34 6.45
CA GLY A 188 62.83 -19.24 7.58
C GLY A 188 63.26 -20.60 7.05
#